data_AF-A0A3S9ZEM0-F1
#
_entry.id   AF-A0A3S9ZEM0-F1
#
_cell.length_a   1.000
_cell.length_b   1.000
_cell.length_c   1.000
_cell.angle_alpha   90.00
_cell.angle_beta   90.00
_cell.angle_gamma   90.00
#
_symmetry.space_group_name_H-M   'P 1'
#
loop_
_entity.id
_entity.type
_entity.pdbx_description
1 polymer ?
#
loop_
_entity_poly.entity_id
_entity_poly.type
_entity_poly.pdbx_seq_one_letter_code
_entity_poly.pdbx_strand_id
1 'polypeptide(L)' 'MSAYGSDPELNVYDVTGNGTEVDVATNLLNGDIRLSILWTQEILLSADAAEQVADALRRAAAQSRNITDATSAN' A
#
# COMPACT_ATOMS: atom_id res chain seq x y z
N MET A 1 6.26 14.92 -9.13
CA MET A 1 5.03 14.11 -8.99
C MET A 1 5.47 12.67 -8.83
N SER A 2 5.16 12.01 -7.72
CA SER A 2 5.52 10.60 -7.52
C SER A 2 4.73 9.74 -8.50
N ALA A 3 5.36 8.75 -9.13
CA ALA A 3 4.65 7.76 -9.94
C ALA A 3 3.77 6.82 -9.09
N TYR A 4 3.81 6.95 -7.75
CA TYR A 4 3.06 6.13 -6.82
C TYR A 4 1.75 6.79 -6.41
N GLY A 5 0.66 6.04 -6.49
CA GLY A 5 -0.63 6.37 -5.85
C GLY A 5 -0.83 5.49 -4.62
N SER A 6 -0.93 6.13 -3.45
CA SER A 6 -1.26 5.48 -2.17
C SER A 6 -2.70 4.96 -2.17
N ASP A 7 -2.93 3.88 -1.42
CA ASP A 7 -4.27 3.35 -1.17
C ASP A 7 -5.07 4.37 -0.34
N PRO A 8 -6.17 4.93 -0.89
CA PRO A 8 -6.93 5.98 -0.22
C PRO A 8 -7.83 5.47 0.91
N GLU A 9 -8.01 4.16 1.02
CA GLU A 9 -8.82 3.51 2.06
C GLU A 9 -7.97 3.01 3.23
N LEU A 10 -6.64 3.03 3.09
CA LEU A 10 -5.72 2.60 4.14
C LEU A 10 -5.42 3.76 5.09
N ASN A 11 -5.89 3.63 6.33
CA ASN A 11 -5.62 4.58 7.40
C ASN A 11 -5.20 3.83 8.68
N VAL A 12 -3.98 3.31 8.67
CA VAL A 12 -3.46 2.41 9.71
C VAL A 12 -2.25 3.02 10.40
N TYR A 13 -2.34 3.08 11.73
CA TYR A 13 -1.29 3.58 12.62
C TYR A 13 -0.83 2.51 13.60
N ASP A 14 0.39 2.68 14.08
CA ASP A 14 0.98 1.84 15.12
C ASP A 14 0.16 1.88 16.41
N VAL A 15 -0.10 0.70 16.99
CA VAL A 15 -0.90 0.57 18.22
C VAL A 15 -0.27 1.23 19.45
N THR A 16 1.04 1.48 19.43
CA THR A 16 1.77 2.19 20.50
C THR A 16 1.44 3.69 20.51
N GLY A 17 0.77 4.21 19.47
CA GLY A 17 0.37 5.62 19.39
C GLY A 17 1.50 6.58 19.02
N ASN A 18 2.64 6.06 18.54
CA ASN A 18 3.81 6.87 18.18
C ASN A 18 3.68 7.61 16.83
N GLY A 19 2.52 7.55 16.17
CA GLY A 19 2.28 8.23 14.88
C GLY A 19 2.95 7.58 13.67
N THR A 20 3.51 6.37 13.83
CA THR A 20 3.97 5.54 12.73
C THR A 20 2.78 5.07 11.90
N GLU A 21 2.88 5.19 10.58
CA GLU A 21 1.82 4.89 9.62
C GLU A 21 2.30 3.85 8.61
N VAL A 22 1.37 3.02 8.11
CA VAL A 22 1.62 2.14 6.96
C VAL A 22 0.94 2.71 5.72
N ASP A 23 1.72 2.84 4.66
CA ASP A 23 1.26 3.19 3.31
C ASP A 23 1.47 2.01 2.35
N VAL A 24 0.44 1.70 1.56
CA VAL A 24 0.53 0.78 0.42
C VAL A 24 0.28 1.60 -0.83
N ALA A 25 1.25 1.64 -1.73
CA ALA A 25 1.15 2.42 -2.94
C ALA A 25 1.50 1.61 -4.19
N THR A 26 0.77 1.86 -5.28
CA THR A 26 1.02 1.23 -6.58
C THR A 26 1.75 2.21 -7.50
N ASN A 27 2.83 1.76 -8.12
CA ASN A 27 3.50 2.49 -9.18
C ASN A 27 2.63 2.45 -10.44
N LEU A 28 2.13 3.61 -10.84
CA LEU A 28 1.18 3.77 -11.93
C LEU A 28 1.81 3.56 -13.32
N LEU A 29 3.14 3.44 -13.42
CA LEU A 29 3.84 3.23 -14.67
C LEU A 29 4.11 1.76 -14.97
N ASN A 30 4.40 0.95 -13.95
CA ASN A 30 4.83 -0.44 -14.13
C ASN A 30 4.08 -1.45 -13.25
N GLY A 31 3.20 -0.99 -12.36
CA GLY A 31 2.41 -1.84 -11.48
C GLY A 31 3.15 -2.34 -10.23
N ASP A 32 4.42 -1.97 -10.00
CA ASP A 32 5.12 -2.38 -8.78
C ASP A 32 4.43 -1.83 -7.53
N ILE A 33 4.37 -2.64 -6.47
CA ILE A 33 3.72 -2.29 -5.22
C ILE A 33 4.79 -1.96 -4.18
N ARG A 34 4.62 -0.82 -3.51
CA ARG A 34 5.45 -0.40 -2.40
C ARG A 34 4.65 -0.47 -1.10
N LEU A 35 5.16 -1.22 -0.14
CA LEU A 35 4.75 -1.15 1.26
C LEU A 35 5.75 -0.26 1.99
N SER A 36 5.27 0.80 2.63
CA SER A 36 6.10 1.75 3.39
C SER A 36 5.64 1.81 4.84
N ILE A 37 6.60 1.71 5.75
CA ILE A 37 6.40 2.06 7.16
C ILE A 37 7.02 3.45 7.33
N LEU A 38 6.19 4.44 7.60
CA LEU A 38 6.67 5.81 7.70
C LEU A 38 7.33 6.04 9.06
N TRP A 39 8.46 6.72 9.05
CA TRP A 39 9.18 7.21 10.24
C TRP A 39 9.87 6.15 11.12
N THR A 40 9.77 4.85 10.81
CA THR A 40 10.40 3.75 11.56
C THR A 40 10.66 2.50 10.68
N GLN A 41 11.32 1.49 11.24
CA GLN A 41 11.67 0.22 10.58
C GLN A 41 10.62 -0.88 10.78
N GLU A 42 9.84 -0.81 11.87
CA GLU A 42 8.83 -1.80 12.23
C GLU A 42 7.56 -1.12 12.74
N ILE A 43 6.43 -1.80 12.60
CA ILE A 43 5.13 -1.35 13.09
C ILE A 43 4.45 -2.49 13.85
N LEU A 44 3.82 -2.17 14.98
CA LEU A 44 2.95 -3.09 15.70
C LEU A 44 1.48 -2.81 15.32
N LEU A 45 0.79 -3.83 14.83
CA LEU A 45 -0.60 -3.74 14.37
C LEU A 45 -1.56 -4.52 15.27
N SER A 46 -2.79 -4.02 15.41
CA SER A 46 -3.90 -4.83 15.88
C SER A 46 -4.32 -5.84 14.80
N ALA A 47 -5.14 -6.83 15.17
CA ALA A 47 -5.68 -7.78 14.19
C ALA A 47 -6.45 -7.07 13.06
N ASP A 48 -7.35 -6.14 13.42
CA ASP A 48 -8.17 -5.40 12.45
C ASP A 48 -7.31 -4.51 11.54
N ALA A 49 -6.24 -3.91 12.06
CA ALA A 49 -5.32 -3.10 11.27
C ALA A 49 -4.48 -3.97 10.32
N ALA A 50 -4.06 -5.15 10.77
CA ALA A 50 -3.36 -6.12 9.92
C ALA A 50 -4.26 -6.62 8.77
N GLU A 51 -5.56 -6.84 9.03
CA GLU A 51 -6.54 -7.19 8.00
C GLU A 51 -6.72 -6.06 6.97
N GLN A 52 -6.80 -4.81 7.42
CA GLN A 52 -6.86 -3.65 6.52
C GLN A 52 -5.62 -3.53 5.62
N VAL A 53 -4.42 -3.79 6.15
CA VAL A 53 -3.19 -3.81 5.33
C VAL A 53 -3.24 -4.95 4.30
N ALA A 54 -3.74 -6.13 4.68
CA ALA A 54 -3.89 -7.25 3.75
C ALA A 54 -4.87 -6.93 2.61
N ASP A 55 -5.98 -6.26 2.92
CA ASP A 55 -6.95 -5.82 1.91
C ASP A 55 -6.39 -4.72 1.00
N ALA A 56 -5.62 -3.76 1.54
CA ALA A 56 -4.94 -2.76 0.73
C ALA A 56 -3.93 -3.39 -0.24
N LEU A 57 -3.15 -4.38 0.21
CA LEU A 57 -2.24 -5.14 -0.65
C LEU A 57 -3.00 -5.91 -1.75
N ARG A 58 -4.18 -6.47 -1.44
CA ARG A 58 -5.05 -7.12 -2.44
C ARG A 58 -5.55 -6.14 -3.48
N ARG A 59 -6.00 -4.95 -3.08
CA ARG A 59 -6.44 -3.89 -4.01
C ARG A 59 -5.28 -3.42 -4.89
N ALA A 60 -4.11 -3.16 -4.31
CA ALA A 60 -2.91 -2.79 -5.04
C ALA A 60 -2.51 -3.87 -6.07
N ALA A 61 -2.59 -5.15 -5.70
CA ALA A 61 -2.33 -6.26 -6.61
C ALA A 61 -3.34 -6.34 -7.76
N ALA A 62 -4.62 -6.04 -7.52
CA ALA A 62 -5.63 -5.95 -8.58
C ALA A 62 -5.35 -4.79 -9.54
N GLN A 63 -5.00 -3.63 -9.01
CA GLN A 63 -4.62 -2.46 -9.81
C GLN A 63 -3.37 -2.71 -10.64
N SER A 64 -2.34 -3.33 -10.05
CA SER A 64 -1.09 -3.72 -10.71
C SER A 64 -1.34 -4.56 -11.95
N ARG A 65 -2.15 -5.63 -11.83
CA ARG A 65 -2.50 -6.49 -12.97
C ARG A 65 -3.16 -5.72 -14.11
N ASN A 66 -4.09 -4.80 -13.79
CA ASN A 66 -4.73 -3.96 -14.79
C ASN A 66 -3.70 -3.06 -15.54
N ILE A 67 -2.69 -2.55 -14.85
CA ILE A 67 -1.62 -1.73 -15.45
C ILE A 67 -0.74 -2.58 -16.36
N THR A 68 -0.34 -3.78 -15.90
CA THR A 68 0.49 -4.70 -16.69
C THR A 68 -0.24 -5.16 -17.95
N ASP A 69 -1.53 -5.49 -17.85
CA ASP A 69 -2.36 -5.88 -18.99
C ASP A 69 -2.50 -4.75 -20.00
N ALA A 70 -2.76 -3.52 -19.54
CA ALA A 70 -2.82 -2.33 -20.40
C ALA A 70 -1.48 -2.02 -21.07
N THR A 71 -0.36 -2.28 -20.40
CA THR A 71 0.98 -2.07 -20.96
C THR A 71 1.34 -3.14 -21.99
N SER A 72 0.91 -4.38 -21.78
CA SER A 72 1.19 -5.51 -22.68
C SER A 72 0.36 -5.49 -23.97
N ALA A 73 -0.72 -4.70 -24.00
CA ALA A 73 -1.58 -4.51 -25.17
C ALA A 73 -1.11 -3.40 -26.12
N ASN A 74 -0.04 -2.67 -25.77
CA ASN A 74 0.57 -1.58 -26.55
C ASN A 74 1.93 -1.99 -27.13
#